data_AF-A0A816RFM0-F1
#
_entry.id   AF-A0A816RFM0-F1
#
_cell.length_a   1.000
_cell.length_b   1.000
_cell.length_c   1.000
_cell.angle_alpha   90.00
_cell.angle_beta   90.00
_cell.angle_gamma   90.00
#
_symmetry.space_group_name_H-M   'P 1'
#
loop_
_entity.id
_entity.type
_entity.pdbx_description
1 polymer ?
#
loop_
_entity_poly.entity_id
_entity_poly.type
_entity_poly.pdbx_seq_one_letter_code
_entity_poly.pdbx_strand_id
1 'polypeptide(L)' 'MTIDPSKISSSIRPFAMIEKHSALPREQEVLFTMHSVFRIVEITQTPDNSRLWEVQLTITD' A
#
# COMPACT_ATOMS: atom_id res chain seq x y z
N MET A 1 -0.91 9.88 5.84
CA MET A 1 -0.65 9.13 4.60
C MET A 1 -1.75 9.54 3.62
N THR A 2 -1.43 10.32 2.59
CA THR A 2 -2.45 10.84 1.66
C THR A 2 -2.20 10.20 0.30
N ILE A 3 -3.10 9.29 -0.10
CA ILE A 3 -3.03 8.62 -1.39
C ILE A 3 -3.79 9.49 -2.40
N ASP A 4 -3.12 9.87 -3.49
CA ASP A 4 -3.71 10.64 -4.59
C ASP A 4 -4.16 9.69 -5.71
N PRO A 5 -5.48 9.48 -5.91
CA PRO A 5 -6.01 8.54 -6.90
C PRO A 5 -5.68 8.92 -8.35
N SER A 6 -5.39 10.20 -8.63
CA SER A 6 -5.16 10.68 -10.00
C SER A 6 -3.83 10.20 -10.60
N LYS A 7 -2.87 9.79 -9.75
CA LYS A 7 -1.57 9.25 -10.16
C LYS A 7 -1.60 7.75 -10.47
N ILE A 8 -2.75 7.09 -10.33
CA ILE A 8 -2.88 5.63 -10.46
C ILE A 8 -3.52 5.21 -11.79
N SER A 9 -3.97 6.17 -12.63
CA SER A 9 -4.65 5.85 -13.89
C SER A 9 -3.74 5.27 -14.98
N SER A 10 -2.41 5.25 -14.77
CA SER A 10 -1.44 4.74 -15.74
C SER A 10 -0.82 3.38 -15.40
N SER A 11 -1.16 2.74 -14.26
CA SER A 11 -0.58 1.45 -13.83
C SER A 11 -1.59 0.29 -13.92
N ILE A 12 -1.17 -0.83 -14.50
CA ILE A 12 -2.02 -1.93 -15.04
C ILE A 12 -2.62 -2.86 -13.95
N ARG A 13 -2.60 -2.48 -12.67
CA ARG A 13 -3.00 -3.37 -11.55
C ARG A 13 -4.20 -2.81 -10.79
N PRO A 14 -5.38 -3.45 -10.87
CA PRO A 14 -6.54 -3.00 -10.13
C PRO A 14 -6.32 -3.12 -8.62
N PHE A 15 -6.82 -2.12 -7.90
CA PHE A 15 -6.96 -2.12 -6.44
C PHE A 15 -8.32 -1.51 -6.07
N ALA A 16 -8.80 -1.78 -4.87
CA ALA A 16 -10.05 -1.23 -4.37
C ALA A 16 -9.94 -0.87 -2.89
N MET A 17 -10.64 0.20 -2.47
CA MET A 17 -10.88 0.46 -1.06
C MET A 17 -12.16 -0.28 -0.65
N ILE A 18 -12.06 -1.13 0.36
CA ILE A 18 -13.17 -2.03 0.73
C ILE A 18 -13.70 -1.78 2.15
N GLU A 19 -13.44 -0.61 2.72
CA GLU A 19 -13.90 -0.19 4.05
C GLU A 19 -15.41 -0.43 4.26
N LYS A 20 -16.23 -0.13 3.23
CA LYS A 20 -17.69 -0.28 3.27
C LYS A 20 -18.17 -1.73 3.14
N HIS A 21 -17.27 -2.64 2.78
CA HIS A 21 -17.55 -4.04 2.52
C HIS A 21 -16.80 -4.98 3.49
N SER A 22 -15.84 -4.45 4.27
CA SER A 22 -15.10 -5.22 5.25
C SER A 22 -16.00 -5.61 6.43
N ALA A 23 -15.77 -6.82 6.96
CA ALA A 23 -16.40 -7.26 8.21
C ALA A 23 -15.97 -6.38 9.40
N LEU A 24 -14.84 -5.67 9.26
CA LEU A 24 -14.29 -4.76 10.25
C LEU A 24 -14.35 -3.33 9.71
N PRO A 25 -15.46 -2.59 9.93
CA PRO A 25 -15.71 -1.28 9.30
C PRO A 25 -14.81 -0.15 9.80
N ARG A 26 -13.90 -0.43 10.76
CA ARG A 26 -12.92 0.54 11.27
C ARG A 26 -11.58 0.45 10.53
N GLU A 27 -11.39 -0.57 9.72
CA GLU A 27 -10.16 -0.76 8.96
C GLU A 27 -10.22 0.04 7.66
N GLN A 28 -9.14 0.75 7.37
CA GLN A 28 -8.97 1.49 6.10
C GLN A 28 -8.32 0.57 5.06
N GLU A 29 -9.00 -0.54 4.76
CA GLU A 29 -8.44 -1.62 3.96
C GLU A 29 -8.36 -1.28 2.47
N VAL A 30 -7.19 -1.53 1.89
CA VAL A 30 -6.93 -1.47 0.45
C VAL A 30 -6.64 -2.87 -0.06
N LEU A 31 -7.50 -3.38 -0.93
CA LEU A 31 -7.36 -4.69 -1.56
C LEU A 31 -6.66 -4.55 -2.90
N PHE A 32 -5.52 -5.20 -3.06
CA PHE A 32 -4.83 -5.36 -4.33
C PHE A 32 -5.24 -6.68 -5.00
N THR A 33 -5.26 -6.70 -6.33
CA THR A 33 -5.44 -7.95 -7.08
C THR A 33 -4.27 -8.91 -6.85
N MET A 34 -4.54 -10.21 -7.03
CA MET A 34 -3.52 -11.25 -7.00
C MET A 34 -2.42 -10.96 -8.03
N HIS A 35 -1.19 -11.40 -7.72
CA HIS A 35 0.01 -11.15 -8.54
C HIS A 35 0.41 -9.67 -8.65
N SER A 36 -0.01 -8.84 -7.69
CA SER A 36 0.54 -7.51 -7.51
C SER A 36 2.00 -7.60 -7.04
N VAL A 37 2.92 -7.01 -7.81
CA VAL A 37 4.35 -6.97 -7.51
C VAL A 37 4.72 -5.56 -7.08
N PHE A 38 5.50 -5.49 -6.01
CA PHE A 38 6.04 -4.25 -5.47
C PHE A 38 7.57 -4.32 -5.49
N ARG A 39 8.21 -3.20 -5.84
CA ARG A 39 9.66 -3.03 -5.76
C ARG A 39 10.00 -2.28 -4.49
N ILE A 40 10.96 -2.81 -3.72
CA ILE A 40 11.55 -2.10 -2.59
C ILE A 40 12.40 -0.96 -3.12
N VAL A 41 12.11 0.25 -2.63
CA VAL A 41 12.88 1.46 -2.95
C VAL A 41 13.86 1.77 -1.83
N GLU A 42 13.38 1.75 -0.59
CA GLU A 42 14.17 2.09 0.58
C GLU A 42 13.77 1.22 1.77
N ILE A 43 14.73 0.98 2.66
CA ILE A 43 14.51 0.33 3.95
C ILE A 43 15.18 1.23 5.00
N THR A 44 14.40 1.77 5.92
CA THR A 44 14.88 2.64 7.00
C THR A 44 14.51 2.04 8.35
N GLN A 45 15.45 2.05 9.29
CA GLN A 45 15.15 1.63 10.66
C GLN A 45 14.34 2.72 11.34
N THR A 46 13.27 2.35 12.05
CA THR A 46 12.45 3.34 12.75
C THR A 46 13.27 3.98 13.86
N PRO A 47 13.36 5.34 13.94
CA PRO A 47 14.23 6.01 14.90
C PRO A 47 13.94 5.64 16.36
N ASP A 48 12.66 5.47 16.69
CA ASP A 48 12.19 5.24 18.06
C ASP A 48 12.15 3.76 18.45
N ASN A 49 12.41 2.85 17.52
CA ASN A 49 12.39 1.41 17.77
C ASN A 49 13.33 0.68 16.83
N SER A 50 14.51 0.31 17.35
CA SER A 50 15.53 -0.42 16.61
C SER A 50 15.12 -1.82 16.15
N ARG A 51 13.96 -2.32 16.59
CA ARG A 51 13.40 -3.59 16.13
C ARG A 51 12.38 -3.43 15.00
N LEU A 52 12.04 -2.20 14.64
CA LEU A 52 11.12 -1.90 13.54
C LEU A 52 11.88 -1.27 12.37
N TRP A 53 11.41 -1.61 11.18
CA TRP A 53 11.93 -1.12 9.91
C TRP A 53 10.75 -0.69 9.05
N GLU A 54 10.83 0.51 8.50
CA GLU A 54 9.94 0.99 7.45
C GLU A 54 10.51 0.57 6.09
N VAL A 55 9.66 -0.02 5.26
CA VAL A 55 10.02 -0.42 3.89
C VAL A 55 9.16 0.39 2.94
N GLN A 56 9.81 1.22 2.13
CA GLN A 56 9.14 1.97 1.08
C GLN A 56 9.02 1.10 -0.16
N LEU A 57 7.78 0.87 -0.59
CA LEU A 57 7.42 0.03 -1.73
C LEU A 57 6.82 0.90 -2.83
N THR A 58 7.18 0.62 -4.09
CA THR A 58 6.51 1.18 -5.26
C THR A 58 5.85 0.05 -6.06
N ILE A 59 4.65 0.29 -6.58
CA ILE A 59 3.99 -0.67 -7.48
C ILE A 59 4.81 -0.76 -8.78
N THR A 60 5.00 -1.98 -9.28
CA THR A 60 5.66 -2.15 -10.58
C THR A 60 4.64 -1.95 -11.70
N ASP A 61 5.02 -1.19 -12.72
CA ASP A 61 4.29 -1.06 -13.98
C ASP A 61 4.10 -2.40 -14.70
#